data_AF-A0AAN6S0Y4-F1
#
_entry.id   AF-A0AAN6S0Y4-F1
#
_cell.length_a   1.000
_cell.length_b   1.000
_cell.length_c   1.000
_cell.angle_alpha   90.00
_cell.angle_beta   90.00
_cell.angle_gamma   90.00
#
_symmetry.space_group_name_H-M   'P 1'
#
loop_
_entity.id
_entity.type
_entity.pdbx_description
1 polymer ?
#
loop_
_entity_poly.entity_id
_entity_poly.type
_entity_poly.pdbx_seq_one_letter_code
_entity_poly.pdbx_strand_id
1 'polypeptide(L)'
;MATGAGRTLLLLCRPRLRPLRLATDLRSAPSMSTASLSCRSAQDPSTRARDSNSRVRPAAHGADSERHHCHKHVRSTFNYSVAASYIAKGRRYDPSTHVFHFNPYNRVQPPKPGRGKSSRPESGQDAFFVSRSGVNPGGVALGLADGVGGWMDAGVDPADFSHAFCDYMAQAVYENNKTTGLTARQLMQRGYEAVCHDPTIKAGGSTAIVGLCSPDGTLEVANLGDSGFVLLRLNGVHASSEPQTHAFNTPYQLSVVPPSMLLRAAAFGGARLMDHPRDAEVTRHALRHGDVLVFASDGLWDNLFNQDILRIVSRTMTRAGAWQQQSTDAGVHVVADLEPHTRLADNVDASKETTAAAAEEEDKSPQQQQQRSRHHQQTGPATVTLQSLLAMEIVSAAKAASMNRKLDGPFSKEVKKYFPNERWHGGKEDDICVVVVVVSEETTSKAKL
;
A
#
# COMPACT_ATOMS: atom_id res chain seq x y z
N MET A 1 -5.95 -43.32 18.93
CA MET A 1 -6.96 -42.82 17.96
C MET A 1 -7.77 -41.70 18.62
N ALA A 2 -8.14 -40.70 17.83
CA ALA A 2 -9.06 -39.58 18.12
C ALA A 2 -8.58 -38.55 19.17
N THR A 3 -7.83 -37.51 18.75
CA THR A 3 -8.28 -36.17 18.27
C THR A 3 -8.58 -35.19 19.41
N GLY A 4 -7.57 -34.40 19.78
CA GLY A 4 -7.74 -33.16 20.55
C GLY A 4 -8.08 -32.01 19.61
N ALA A 5 -9.31 -31.53 19.68
CA ALA A 5 -9.76 -30.33 18.98
C ALA A 5 -9.08 -29.10 19.58
N GLY A 6 -8.24 -28.43 18.79
CA GLY A 6 -7.68 -27.13 19.13
C GLY A 6 -8.79 -26.08 19.15
N ARG A 7 -9.08 -25.53 20.32
CA ARG A 7 -9.90 -24.33 20.47
C ARG A 7 -9.10 -23.14 19.94
N THR A 8 -9.48 -22.61 18.78
CA THR A 8 -9.10 -21.27 18.34
C THR A 8 -9.78 -20.27 19.29
N LEU A 9 -8.98 -19.61 20.13
CA LEU A 9 -9.45 -18.53 20.99
C LEU A 9 -9.62 -17.28 20.10
N LEU A 10 -10.82 -17.04 19.62
CA LEU A 10 -11.22 -15.74 19.07
C LEU A 10 -11.18 -14.72 20.21
N LEU A 11 -10.12 -13.92 20.30
CA LEU A 11 -10.08 -12.70 21.10
C LEU A 11 -10.98 -11.64 20.45
N LEU A 12 -12.29 -11.88 20.46
CA LEU A 12 -13.29 -10.85 20.16
C LEU A 12 -13.49 -9.98 21.40
N CYS A 13 -13.21 -8.69 21.26
CA CYS A 13 -13.35 -7.70 22.31
C CYS A 13 -14.84 -7.59 22.74
N ARG A 14 -15.18 -8.03 23.96
CA ARG A 14 -16.48 -7.72 24.58
C ARG A 14 -16.37 -6.39 25.33
N PRO A 15 -17.16 -5.34 25.00
CA PRO A 15 -17.15 -4.11 25.78
C PRO A 15 -17.76 -4.37 27.17
N ARG A 16 -16.99 -4.10 28.23
CA ARG A 16 -17.51 -4.08 29.61
C ARG A 16 -18.30 -2.79 29.82
N LEU A 17 -19.63 -2.86 29.78
CA LEU A 17 -20.51 -1.82 30.29
C LEU A 17 -20.39 -1.76 31.82
N ARG A 18 -20.00 -0.60 32.37
CA ARG A 18 -20.18 -0.29 33.81
C ARG A 18 -21.63 0.17 34.02
N PRO A 19 -22.36 -0.36 35.02
CA PRO A 19 -23.70 0.14 35.32
C PRO A 19 -23.61 1.52 35.98
N LEU A 20 -24.20 2.53 35.32
CA LEU A 20 -24.49 3.83 35.92
C LEU A 20 -25.59 3.65 36.97
N ARG A 21 -25.28 4.00 38.22
CA ARG A 21 -26.26 4.07 39.30
C ARG A 21 -27.23 5.21 39.02
N LEU A 22 -28.51 4.87 38.91
CA LEU A 22 -29.62 5.82 38.88
C LEU A 22 -29.78 6.42 40.29
N ALA A 23 -29.57 7.72 40.42
CA ALA A 23 -30.04 8.48 41.57
C ALA A 23 -31.20 9.36 41.09
N THR A 24 -32.39 8.98 41.53
CA THR A 24 -33.63 9.76 41.45
C THR A 24 -33.52 10.99 42.32
N ASP A 25 -33.85 12.17 41.80
CA ASP A 25 -34.62 13.14 42.58
C ASP A 25 -35.39 14.10 41.68
N LEU A 26 -36.71 14.06 41.85
CA LEU A 26 -37.70 14.99 41.32
C LEU A 26 -37.66 16.29 42.14
N ARG A 27 -37.67 17.47 41.48
CA ARG A 27 -38.47 18.63 41.89
C ARG A 27 -38.43 19.79 40.88
N SER A 28 -39.64 20.14 40.42
CA SER A 28 -40.19 21.47 40.14
C SER A 28 -39.46 22.46 39.22
N ALA A 29 -40.10 22.75 38.07
CA ALA A 29 -40.01 24.01 37.33
C ALA A 29 -40.72 25.17 38.09
N PRO A 30 -40.43 26.45 37.75
CA PRO A 30 -41.36 27.16 36.86
C PRO A 30 -40.74 28.17 35.85
N SER A 31 -41.31 28.17 34.63
CA SER A 31 -41.86 29.28 33.82
C SER A 31 -41.21 30.68 33.69
N MET A 32 -40.97 31.04 32.41
CA MET A 32 -41.19 32.32 31.67
C MET A 32 -40.42 33.61 32.00
N SER A 33 -39.71 34.17 30.99
CA SER A 33 -40.12 35.37 30.23
C SER A 33 -38.99 35.94 29.34
N THR A 34 -39.39 36.44 28.18
CA THR A 34 -38.67 37.20 27.15
C THR A 34 -38.19 38.59 27.61
N ALA A 35 -37.02 39.05 27.14
CA ALA A 35 -36.78 40.45 26.72
C ALA A 35 -35.43 40.63 25.99
N SER A 36 -35.49 41.33 24.87
CA SER A 36 -34.42 41.89 24.03
C SER A 36 -33.74 43.12 24.64
N LEU A 37 -32.49 43.44 24.26
CA LEU A 37 -31.98 44.81 23.92
C LEU A 37 -30.46 44.85 23.60
N SER A 38 -30.14 45.17 22.33
CA SER A 38 -29.30 46.29 21.83
C SER A 38 -28.00 46.77 22.53
N CYS A 39 -26.90 46.72 21.73
CA CYS A 39 -25.85 47.73 21.43
C CYS A 39 -24.93 48.37 22.51
N ARG A 40 -23.60 48.28 22.33
CA ARG A 40 -22.69 49.32 21.76
C ARG A 40 -21.20 49.05 22.04
N SER A 41 -20.37 49.59 21.15
CA SER A 41 -18.90 49.57 21.09
C SER A 41 -18.22 50.51 22.09
N ALA A 42 -16.91 50.30 22.31
CA ALA A 42 -15.93 51.39 22.49
C ALA A 42 -14.49 50.88 22.25
N GLN A 43 -13.71 51.68 21.52
CA GLN A 43 -12.29 51.56 21.18
C GLN A 43 -11.42 52.40 22.15
N ASP A 44 -10.17 51.94 22.37
CA ASP A 44 -8.87 52.64 22.50
C ASP A 44 -8.68 53.88 23.41
N PRO A 45 -7.43 54.11 23.92
CA PRO A 45 -6.54 55.04 23.20
C PRO A 45 -5.01 54.77 23.22
N SER A 46 -4.39 55.46 22.26
CA SER A 46 -2.99 55.55 21.80
C SER A 46 -1.99 56.37 22.63
N THR A 47 -0.68 56.21 22.33
CA THR A 47 0.37 57.28 22.24
C THR A 47 1.50 56.81 21.28
N ARG A 48 1.70 57.36 20.05
CA ARG A 48 2.54 58.52 19.59
C ARG A 48 4.01 58.49 20.07
N ALA A 49 5.07 58.80 19.29
CA ALA A 49 5.26 59.45 17.98
C ALA A 49 6.75 59.40 17.52
N ARG A 50 7.02 59.54 16.21
CA ARG A 50 7.81 60.62 15.55
C ARG A 50 8.58 60.17 14.29
N ASP A 51 8.29 60.88 13.20
CA ASP A 51 8.96 60.90 11.90
C ASP A 51 10.33 61.60 11.92
N SER A 52 11.20 61.20 10.98
CA SER A 52 12.07 62.14 10.29
C SER A 52 12.38 61.67 8.87
N ASN A 53 12.19 62.59 7.93
CA ASN A 53 12.18 62.47 6.48
C ASN A 53 13.57 62.85 5.92
N SER A 54 14.13 62.09 4.97
CA SER A 54 15.17 62.62 4.08
C SER A 54 15.18 61.90 2.74
N ARG A 55 14.78 62.64 1.70
CA ARG A 55 14.76 62.26 0.29
C ARG A 55 16.10 62.67 -0.32
N VAL A 56 16.89 61.71 -0.80
CA VAL A 56 18.08 61.96 -1.63
C VAL A 56 17.97 61.10 -2.89
N ARG A 57 18.01 61.76 -4.06
CA ARG A 57 18.09 61.13 -5.39
C ARG A 57 19.51 60.60 -5.62
N PRO A 58 19.71 59.50 -6.37
CA PRO A 58 20.97 59.28 -7.05
C PRO A 58 20.85 59.46 -8.56
N ALA A 59 21.96 59.94 -9.12
CA ALA A 59 22.21 60.26 -10.51
C ALA A 59 22.41 59.01 -11.38
N ALA A 60 22.23 59.20 -12.68
CA ALA A 60 22.58 58.25 -13.73
C ALA A 60 24.10 58.15 -13.90
N HIS A 61 24.64 56.93 -13.84
CA HIS A 61 25.91 56.52 -14.47
C HIS A 61 25.85 55.00 -14.73
N GLY A 62 26.38 54.58 -15.88
CA GLY A 62 26.17 53.26 -16.48
C GLY A 62 27.15 52.15 -16.09
N ALA A 63 27.07 51.06 -16.85
CA ALA A 63 27.77 49.77 -16.76
C ALA A 63 27.29 48.90 -15.56
N ASP A 64 27.01 47.60 -15.66
CA ASP A 64 27.48 46.57 -16.56
C ASP A 64 26.41 45.47 -16.74
N SER A 65 26.44 44.81 -17.89
CA SER A 65 25.52 43.74 -18.27
C SER A 65 25.91 42.42 -17.59
N GLU A 66 25.54 42.20 -16.33
CA GLU A 66 25.67 40.88 -15.69
C GLU A 66 24.58 39.92 -16.21
N ARG A 67 24.99 39.05 -17.13
CA ARG A 67 24.19 37.89 -17.56
C ARG A 67 24.07 36.92 -16.39
N HIS A 68 22.98 37.01 -15.63
CA HIS A 68 22.55 35.94 -14.75
C HIS A 68 22.33 34.67 -15.57
N HIS A 69 23.32 33.78 -15.54
CA HIS A 69 23.17 32.40 -15.98
C HIS A 69 22.23 31.70 -15.00
N CYS A 70 20.93 31.74 -15.31
CA CYS A 70 19.96 30.82 -14.77
C CYS A 70 20.41 29.41 -15.18
N HIS A 71 21.13 28.72 -14.29
CA HIS A 71 21.24 27.28 -14.37
C HIS A 71 19.82 26.73 -14.28
N LYS A 72 19.27 26.33 -15.43
CA LYS A 72 18.10 25.44 -15.47
C LYS A 72 18.52 24.18 -14.71
N HIS A 73 18.17 24.09 -13.42
CA HIS A 73 18.20 22.82 -12.70
C HIS A 73 17.31 21.87 -13.49
N VAL A 74 17.92 20.94 -14.23
CA VAL A 74 17.21 19.80 -14.78
C VAL A 74 16.69 19.05 -13.56
N ARG A 75 15.37 19.07 -13.35
CA ARG A 75 14.75 18.28 -12.28
C ARG A 75 14.95 16.82 -12.64
N SER A 76 15.49 16.05 -11.70
CA SER A 76 15.61 14.60 -11.79
C SER A 76 14.25 13.98 -12.06
N THR A 77 14.19 13.05 -13.01
CA THR A 77 13.05 12.16 -13.22
C THR A 77 13.32 10.82 -12.57
N PHE A 78 12.30 10.25 -11.94
CA PHE A 78 12.39 8.97 -11.23
C PHE A 78 11.55 7.89 -11.91
N ASN A 79 12.09 6.68 -11.88
CA ASN A 79 11.47 5.44 -12.30
C ASN A 79 11.20 4.56 -11.08
N TYR A 80 10.12 3.78 -11.18
CA TYR A 80 9.60 2.97 -10.07
C TYR A 80 9.49 1.51 -10.50
N SER A 81 10.42 0.68 -10.02
CA SER A 81 10.44 -0.75 -10.30
C SER A 81 9.67 -1.48 -9.20
N VAL A 82 8.52 -2.07 -9.56
CA VAL A 82 7.55 -2.62 -8.60
C VAL A 82 7.43 -4.13 -8.72
N ALA A 83 7.33 -4.83 -7.59
CA ALA A 83 6.89 -6.21 -7.54
C ALA A 83 6.06 -6.44 -6.28
N ALA A 84 5.21 -7.46 -6.31
CA ALA A 84 4.48 -7.91 -5.14
C ALA A 84 4.79 -9.39 -4.86
N SER A 85 4.69 -9.78 -3.60
CA SER A 85 4.69 -11.18 -3.19
C SER A 85 3.62 -11.36 -2.13
N TYR A 86 2.97 -12.53 -2.12
CA TYR A 86 1.78 -12.73 -1.31
C TYR A 86 1.54 -14.20 -1.00
N ILE A 87 0.86 -14.50 0.10
CA ILE A 87 0.45 -15.86 0.43
C ILE A 87 -0.77 -15.87 1.34
N ALA A 88 -1.75 -16.69 1.00
CA ALA A 88 -2.92 -16.89 1.85
C ALA A 88 -2.58 -17.65 3.15
N LYS A 89 -3.33 -17.36 4.21
CA LYS A 89 -3.36 -18.06 5.48
C LYS A 89 -3.53 -19.56 5.29
N GLY A 90 -2.79 -20.37 6.05
CA GLY A 90 -2.83 -21.83 5.95
C GLY A 90 -2.20 -22.43 4.68
N ARG A 91 -1.74 -21.62 3.72
CA ARG A 91 -1.04 -22.10 2.52
C ARG A 91 0.47 -22.14 2.70
N ARG A 92 1.13 -22.99 1.90
CA ARG A 92 2.59 -23.07 1.82
C ARG A 92 3.08 -22.02 0.84
N TYR A 93 4.04 -21.21 1.28
CA TYR A 93 4.66 -20.20 0.44
C TYR A 93 5.62 -20.85 -0.56
N ASP A 94 5.47 -20.49 -1.84
CA ASP A 94 6.34 -20.88 -2.95
C ASP A 94 6.73 -19.62 -3.74
N PRO A 95 7.97 -19.12 -3.60
CA PRO A 95 8.40 -17.88 -4.24
C PRO A 95 8.38 -17.93 -5.78
N SER A 96 8.32 -19.12 -6.40
CA SER A 96 8.24 -19.23 -7.86
C SER A 96 6.85 -18.90 -8.44
N THR A 97 5.79 -19.04 -7.65
CA THR A 97 4.40 -18.78 -8.05
C THR A 97 3.76 -17.63 -7.30
N HIS A 98 4.25 -17.33 -6.10
CA HIS A 98 3.72 -16.30 -5.19
C HIS A 98 4.42 -14.95 -5.37
N VAL A 99 4.59 -14.56 -6.63
CA VAL A 99 5.24 -13.30 -7.01
C VAL A 99 4.55 -12.69 -8.22
N PHE A 100 4.33 -11.39 -8.16
CA PHE A 100 3.85 -10.57 -9.26
C PHE A 100 4.93 -9.60 -9.68
N HIS A 101 5.32 -9.67 -10.96
CA HIS A 101 6.27 -8.74 -11.56
C HIS A 101 5.51 -7.65 -12.30
N PHE A 102 5.60 -6.41 -11.83
CA PHE A 102 5.01 -5.30 -12.57
C PHE A 102 5.87 -5.02 -13.81
N ASN A 103 5.27 -5.18 -14.97
CA ASN A 103 5.89 -4.75 -16.22
C ASN A 103 5.25 -3.42 -16.65
N PRO A 104 6.00 -2.29 -16.63
CA PRO A 104 5.44 -1.02 -17.03
C PRO A 104 4.92 -1.09 -18.47
N TYR A 105 5.58 -1.78 -19.40
CA TYR A 105 5.18 -1.83 -20.81
C TYR A 105 3.88 -2.59 -21.07
N ASN A 106 3.42 -3.42 -20.14
CA ASN A 106 2.13 -4.07 -20.27
C ASN A 106 1.02 -3.02 -20.14
N ARG A 107 0.14 -2.97 -21.15
CA ARG A 107 -1.04 -2.09 -21.11
C ARG A 107 -1.94 -2.56 -19.96
N VAL A 108 -2.21 -1.67 -19.00
CA VAL A 108 -3.19 -1.93 -17.95
C VAL A 108 -4.51 -2.28 -18.62
N GLN A 109 -4.97 -3.51 -18.44
CA GLN A 109 -6.30 -3.89 -18.90
C GLN A 109 -7.28 -3.57 -17.78
N PRO A 110 -8.44 -2.95 -18.10
CA PRO A 110 -9.48 -2.80 -17.10
C PRO A 110 -9.89 -4.18 -16.56
N PRO A 111 -10.36 -4.26 -15.30
CA PRO A 111 -10.90 -5.48 -14.74
C PRO A 111 -11.93 -6.08 -15.69
N LYS A 112 -11.73 -7.34 -16.10
CA LYS A 112 -12.69 -8.00 -16.99
C LYS A 112 -13.94 -8.35 -16.20
N PRO A 113 -15.13 -7.91 -16.64
CA PRO A 113 -16.38 -8.34 -16.02
C PRO A 113 -16.44 -9.88 -16.01
N GLY A 114 -16.71 -10.48 -14.84
CA GLY A 114 -16.80 -11.93 -14.71
C GLY A 114 -15.47 -12.67 -14.56
N ARG A 115 -14.36 -12.00 -14.17
CA ARG A 115 -13.17 -12.71 -13.68
C ARG A 115 -13.57 -13.62 -12.52
N GLY A 116 -13.45 -14.92 -12.71
CA GLY A 116 -13.79 -15.90 -11.67
C GLY A 116 -12.86 -15.78 -10.47
N LYS A 117 -13.34 -16.18 -9.28
CA LYS A 117 -12.54 -16.20 -8.05
C LYS A 117 -11.22 -16.97 -8.20
N SER A 118 -11.17 -17.97 -9.09
CA SER A 118 -9.98 -18.76 -9.42
C SER A 118 -8.87 -17.98 -10.16
N SER A 119 -9.16 -16.78 -10.66
CA SER A 119 -8.18 -15.92 -11.32
C SER A 119 -7.50 -14.93 -10.38
N ARG A 120 -7.94 -14.87 -9.12
CA ARG A 120 -7.32 -14.06 -8.08
C ARG A 120 -5.94 -14.62 -7.74
N PRO A 121 -4.97 -13.77 -7.38
CA PRO A 121 -3.74 -14.25 -6.76
C PRO A 121 -4.04 -15.12 -5.52
N GLU A 122 -3.15 -16.05 -5.18
CA GLU A 122 -3.22 -16.84 -3.94
C GLU A 122 -2.85 -15.99 -2.69
N SER A 123 -3.36 -14.76 -2.62
CA SER A 123 -3.18 -13.80 -1.53
C SER A 123 -4.27 -13.89 -0.47
N GLY A 124 -5.26 -14.77 -0.65
CA GLY A 124 -6.33 -14.95 0.33
C GLY A 124 -7.33 -13.78 0.28
N GLN A 125 -7.54 -13.16 1.43
CA GLN A 125 -8.41 -11.99 1.61
C GLN A 125 -7.66 -10.68 1.33
N ASP A 126 -6.33 -10.72 1.25
CA ASP A 126 -5.53 -9.61 0.74
C ASP A 126 -5.67 -9.44 -0.77
N ALA A 127 -5.65 -8.19 -1.21
CA ALA A 127 -5.58 -7.78 -2.60
C ALA A 127 -4.59 -6.63 -2.78
N PHE A 128 -4.03 -6.50 -3.98
CA PHE A 128 -3.15 -5.39 -4.34
C PHE A 128 -3.39 -4.96 -5.78
N PHE A 129 -2.96 -3.73 -6.11
CA PHE A 129 -2.91 -3.26 -7.49
C PHE A 129 -1.64 -2.43 -7.73
N VAL A 130 -1.21 -2.41 -8.99
CA VAL A 130 -0.17 -1.51 -9.50
C VAL A 130 -0.59 -1.06 -10.89
N SER A 131 -0.58 0.25 -11.12
CA SER A 131 -1.05 0.85 -12.37
C SER A 131 -0.19 2.06 -12.74
N ARG A 132 0.07 2.26 -14.04
CA ARG A 132 0.73 3.49 -14.51
C ARG A 132 -0.28 4.62 -14.54
N SER A 133 0.15 5.80 -14.09
CA SER A 133 -0.62 7.02 -14.29
C SER A 133 -0.51 7.45 -15.75
N GLY A 134 -1.63 7.50 -16.48
CA GLY A 134 -1.62 8.05 -17.83
C GLY A 134 -1.57 9.59 -17.87
N VAL A 135 -1.79 10.26 -16.74
CA VAL A 135 -1.70 11.73 -16.61
C VAL A 135 -0.26 12.19 -16.41
N ASN A 136 0.52 11.44 -15.65
CA ASN A 136 1.92 11.73 -15.37
C ASN A 136 2.77 10.58 -15.93
N PRO A 137 3.25 10.67 -17.19
CA PRO A 137 4.15 9.67 -17.76
C PRO A 137 5.34 9.42 -16.84
N GLY A 138 5.57 8.16 -16.46
CA GLY A 138 6.58 7.75 -15.47
C GLY A 138 6.04 7.58 -14.03
N GLY A 139 4.84 8.09 -13.74
CA GLY A 139 4.20 7.94 -12.44
C GLY A 139 3.55 6.57 -12.26
N VAL A 140 3.57 6.07 -11.02
CA VAL A 140 2.99 4.78 -10.64
C VAL A 140 2.02 4.96 -9.47
N ALA A 141 0.83 4.41 -9.61
CA ALA A 141 -0.13 4.24 -8.53
C ALA A 141 -0.09 2.78 -8.07
N LEU A 142 -0.10 2.56 -6.77
CA LEU A 142 -0.13 1.23 -6.18
C LEU A 142 -0.96 1.23 -4.91
N GLY A 143 -1.38 0.06 -4.47
CA GLY A 143 -2.03 -0.08 -3.18
C GLY A 143 -2.34 -1.50 -2.80
N LEU A 144 -2.77 -1.66 -1.56
CA LEU A 144 -3.12 -2.91 -0.92
C LEU A 144 -4.43 -2.73 -0.15
N ALA A 145 -5.26 -3.76 -0.16
CA ALA A 145 -6.48 -3.85 0.62
C ALA A 145 -6.52 -5.21 1.34
N ASP A 146 -6.59 -5.18 2.66
CA ASP A 146 -6.68 -6.38 3.51
C ASP A 146 -8.14 -6.60 3.91
N GLY A 147 -8.74 -7.67 3.39
CA GLY A 147 -10.13 -8.01 3.63
C GLY A 147 -10.35 -8.46 5.08
N VAL A 148 -11.21 -7.74 5.82
CA VAL A 148 -11.40 -8.00 7.25
C VAL A 148 -12.10 -9.34 7.48
N GLY A 149 -11.38 -10.30 8.07
CA GLY A 149 -11.85 -11.67 8.30
C GLY A 149 -13.13 -11.82 9.13
N GLY A 150 -13.50 -10.81 9.94
CA GLY A 150 -14.73 -10.83 10.74
C GLY A 150 -16.03 -10.94 9.92
N TRP A 151 -15.98 -10.61 8.63
CA TRP A 151 -17.11 -10.76 7.71
C TRP A 151 -17.46 -12.23 7.40
N MET A 152 -16.51 -13.16 7.59
CA MET A 152 -16.76 -14.59 7.39
C MET A 152 -17.85 -15.13 8.33
N ASP A 153 -17.97 -14.59 9.55
CA ASP A 153 -19.00 -14.98 10.51
C ASP A 153 -20.43 -14.64 10.01
N ALA A 154 -20.54 -13.69 9.09
CA ALA A 154 -21.78 -13.32 8.42
C ALA A 154 -21.99 -14.07 7.07
N GLY A 155 -21.13 -15.04 6.75
CA GLY A 155 -21.16 -15.77 5.48
C GLY A 155 -20.70 -14.94 4.28
N VAL A 156 -19.96 -13.85 4.53
CA VAL A 156 -19.44 -12.94 3.51
C VAL A 156 -17.97 -13.25 3.27
N ASP A 157 -17.58 -13.41 2.01
CA ASP A 157 -16.19 -13.62 1.61
C ASP A 157 -15.45 -12.27 1.58
N PRO A 158 -14.50 -11.98 2.49
CA PRO A 158 -13.82 -10.68 2.54
C PRO A 158 -13.01 -10.39 1.27
N ALA A 159 -12.58 -11.44 0.56
CA ALA A 159 -11.85 -11.31 -0.70
C ALA A 159 -12.72 -10.70 -1.82
N ASP A 160 -14.06 -10.76 -1.72
CA ASP A 160 -14.92 -10.12 -2.70
C ASP A 160 -14.80 -8.60 -2.62
N PHE A 161 -14.76 -8.01 -1.42
CA PHE A 161 -14.58 -6.57 -1.23
C PHE A 161 -13.16 -6.12 -1.63
N SER A 162 -12.12 -6.73 -1.05
CA SER A 162 -10.74 -6.26 -1.22
C SER A 162 -10.27 -6.35 -2.67
N HIS A 163 -10.56 -7.45 -3.38
CA HIS A 163 -10.17 -7.61 -4.79
C HIS A 163 -10.94 -6.67 -5.70
N ALA A 164 -12.27 -6.53 -5.52
CA ALA A 164 -13.06 -5.56 -6.29
C ALA A 164 -12.56 -4.13 -6.06
N PHE A 165 -12.21 -3.80 -4.84
CA PHE A 165 -11.69 -2.47 -4.49
C PHE A 165 -10.38 -2.16 -5.20
N CYS A 166 -9.41 -3.08 -5.19
CA CYS A 166 -8.15 -2.94 -5.93
C CYS A 166 -8.38 -2.84 -7.45
N ASP A 167 -9.28 -3.65 -8.00
CA ASP A 167 -9.66 -3.62 -9.40
C ASP A 167 -10.25 -2.26 -9.81
N TYR A 168 -11.16 -1.70 -9.00
CA TYR A 168 -11.74 -0.38 -9.25
C TYR A 168 -10.75 0.76 -9.08
N MET A 169 -9.80 0.68 -8.14
CA MET A 169 -8.72 1.67 -8.05
C MET A 169 -7.82 1.60 -9.30
N ALA A 170 -7.43 0.40 -9.75
CA ALA A 170 -6.64 0.24 -10.97
C ALA A 170 -7.37 0.80 -12.20
N GLN A 171 -8.67 0.54 -12.32
CA GLN A 171 -9.52 1.09 -13.37
C GLN A 171 -9.59 2.61 -13.29
N ALA A 172 -9.82 3.18 -12.11
CA ALA A 172 -9.91 4.61 -11.90
C ALA A 172 -8.61 5.32 -12.31
N VAL A 173 -7.43 4.76 -12.01
CA VAL A 173 -6.14 5.30 -12.48
C VAL A 173 -6.04 5.27 -14.00
N TYR A 174 -6.43 4.15 -14.61
CA TYR A 174 -6.36 3.96 -16.06
C TYR A 174 -7.31 4.89 -16.82
N GLU A 175 -8.50 5.14 -16.29
CA GLU A 175 -9.50 6.05 -16.89
C GLU A 175 -9.18 7.52 -16.65
N ASN A 176 -8.38 7.83 -15.62
CA ASN A 176 -8.09 9.20 -15.22
C ASN A 176 -7.21 9.99 -16.21
N ASN A 177 -6.94 9.50 -17.42
CA ASN A 177 -6.11 10.12 -18.47
C ASN A 177 -6.53 11.55 -18.88
N LYS A 178 -7.63 12.09 -18.34
CA LYS A 178 -8.19 13.39 -18.69
C LYS A 178 -8.14 14.44 -17.58
N THR A 179 -7.87 14.07 -16.31
CA THR A 179 -7.89 15.04 -15.21
C THR A 179 -6.55 15.11 -14.48
N THR A 180 -6.01 16.33 -14.39
CA THR A 180 -4.81 16.61 -13.58
C THR A 180 -5.16 16.59 -12.09
N GLY A 181 -4.25 16.08 -11.25
CA GLY A 181 -4.36 16.23 -9.79
C GLY A 181 -5.11 15.13 -9.03
N LEU A 182 -5.08 13.88 -9.47
CA LEU A 182 -5.55 12.75 -8.66
C LEU A 182 -4.66 12.57 -7.42
N THR A 183 -5.26 12.68 -6.24
CA THR A 183 -4.62 12.41 -4.93
C THR A 183 -4.86 10.95 -4.51
N ALA A 184 -4.02 10.42 -3.61
CA ALA A 184 -4.12 9.05 -3.10
C ALA A 184 -5.46 8.82 -2.40
N ARG A 185 -5.92 9.82 -1.63
CA ARG A 185 -7.26 9.80 -1.00
C ARG A 185 -8.39 9.80 -2.02
N GLN A 186 -8.30 10.61 -3.08
CA GLN A 186 -9.33 10.62 -4.12
C GLN A 186 -9.37 9.29 -4.88
N LEU A 187 -8.23 8.64 -5.10
CA LEU A 187 -8.18 7.31 -5.70
C LEU A 187 -8.86 6.27 -4.80
N MET A 188 -8.54 6.27 -3.50
CA MET A 188 -9.23 5.46 -2.50
C MET A 188 -10.75 5.71 -2.49
N GLN A 189 -11.16 6.98 -2.54
CA GLN A 189 -12.57 7.39 -2.60
C GLN A 189 -13.29 6.84 -3.84
N ARG A 190 -12.70 6.98 -5.03
CA ARG A 190 -13.29 6.47 -6.28
C ARG A 190 -13.44 4.96 -6.27
N GLY A 191 -12.41 4.24 -5.79
CA GLY A 191 -12.50 2.79 -5.66
C GLY A 191 -13.60 2.38 -4.69
N TYR A 192 -13.70 3.04 -3.54
CA TYR A 192 -14.69 2.71 -2.52
C TYR A 192 -16.12 2.99 -2.99
N GLU A 193 -16.33 4.13 -3.65
CA GLU A 193 -17.60 4.46 -4.28
C GLU A 193 -17.99 3.40 -5.32
N ALA A 194 -17.06 2.98 -6.17
CA ALA A 194 -17.34 1.95 -7.17
C ALA A 194 -17.73 0.61 -6.53
N VAL A 195 -17.05 0.18 -5.46
CA VAL A 195 -17.45 -1.01 -4.68
C VAL A 195 -18.85 -0.86 -4.09
N CYS A 196 -19.18 0.30 -3.53
CA CYS A 196 -20.51 0.55 -2.96
C CYS A 196 -21.63 0.52 -4.02
N HIS A 197 -21.31 0.81 -5.29
CA HIS A 197 -22.27 0.77 -6.40
C HIS A 197 -22.29 -0.59 -7.12
N ASP A 198 -21.37 -1.51 -6.81
CA ASP A 198 -21.36 -2.84 -7.40
C ASP A 198 -22.39 -3.75 -6.71
N PRO A 199 -23.49 -4.13 -7.39
CA PRO A 199 -24.52 -4.97 -6.79
C PRO A 199 -24.05 -6.41 -6.51
N THR A 200 -22.89 -6.82 -7.03
CA THR A 200 -22.29 -8.13 -6.74
C THR A 200 -21.60 -8.14 -5.38
N ILE A 201 -21.17 -6.99 -4.86
CA ILE A 201 -20.55 -6.84 -3.55
C ILE A 201 -21.62 -6.47 -2.52
N LYS A 202 -22.28 -7.49 -1.98
CA LYS A 202 -23.42 -7.30 -1.06
C LYS A 202 -23.00 -6.78 0.32
N ALA A 203 -21.80 -7.14 0.74
CA ALA A 203 -21.27 -6.87 2.07
C ALA A 203 -19.76 -7.10 2.06
N GLY A 204 -19.08 -6.61 3.09
CA GLY A 204 -17.64 -6.82 3.29
C GLY A 204 -16.96 -5.53 3.70
N GLY A 205 -15.69 -5.64 4.06
CA GLY A 205 -14.86 -4.50 4.38
C GLY A 205 -13.39 -4.83 4.31
N SER A 206 -12.58 -3.80 4.17
CA SER A 206 -11.13 -3.93 4.12
C SER A 206 -10.44 -2.70 4.72
N THR A 207 -9.19 -2.88 5.13
CA THR A 207 -8.24 -1.77 5.25
C THR A 207 -7.83 -1.29 3.84
N ALA A 208 -7.06 -0.21 3.77
CA ALA A 208 -6.60 0.33 2.49
C ALA A 208 -5.33 1.16 2.65
N ILE A 209 -4.28 0.83 1.90
CA ILE A 209 -3.14 1.74 1.68
C ILE A 209 -2.95 2.01 0.20
N VAL A 210 -2.84 3.29 -0.17
CA VAL A 210 -2.69 3.74 -1.56
C VAL A 210 -1.50 4.68 -1.66
N GLY A 211 -0.58 4.40 -2.58
CA GLY A 211 0.59 5.22 -2.89
C GLY A 211 0.54 5.76 -4.32
N LEU A 212 0.85 7.06 -4.48
CA LEU A 212 1.06 7.72 -5.76
C LEU A 212 2.49 8.22 -5.86
N CYS A 213 3.30 7.55 -6.68
CA CYS A 213 4.66 7.90 -7.00
C CYS A 213 4.69 8.79 -8.25
N SER A 214 5.13 10.04 -8.10
CA SER A 214 5.21 11.03 -9.19
C SER A 214 6.58 11.02 -9.86
N PRO A 215 6.70 11.34 -11.16
CA PRO A 215 8.00 11.35 -11.85
C PRO A 215 9.04 12.30 -11.24
N ASP A 216 8.62 13.31 -10.48
CA ASP A 216 9.50 14.27 -9.80
C ASP A 216 10.03 13.78 -8.44
N GLY A 217 9.73 12.53 -8.06
CA GLY A 217 10.13 11.93 -6.79
C GLY A 217 9.17 12.18 -5.64
N THR A 218 8.02 12.82 -5.87
CA THR A 218 7.00 12.99 -4.84
C THR A 218 6.21 11.70 -4.64
N LEU A 219 6.20 11.16 -3.42
CA LEU A 219 5.28 10.12 -2.97
C LEU A 219 4.17 10.73 -2.13
N GLU A 220 2.92 10.45 -2.49
CA GLU A 220 1.76 10.69 -1.62
C GLU A 220 1.16 9.35 -1.20
N VAL A 221 0.93 9.14 0.09
CA VAL A 221 0.31 7.92 0.64
C VAL A 221 -0.98 8.30 1.35
N ALA A 222 -2.05 7.56 1.11
CA ALA A 222 -3.26 7.54 1.93
C ALA A 222 -3.40 6.17 2.59
N ASN A 223 -3.39 6.12 3.92
CA ASN A 223 -3.53 4.88 4.70
C ASN A 223 -4.80 4.91 5.56
N LEU A 224 -5.58 3.85 5.51
CA LEU A 224 -6.75 3.58 6.33
C LEU A 224 -6.65 2.18 6.93
N GLY A 225 -6.53 2.08 8.25
CA GLY A 225 -6.39 0.81 8.96
C GLY A 225 -4.95 0.50 9.39
N ASP A 226 -4.64 -0.78 9.55
CA ASP A 226 -3.35 -1.31 10.03
C ASP A 226 -2.51 -1.99 8.93
N SER A 227 -2.95 -1.92 7.67
CA SER A 227 -1.99 -1.90 6.55
C SER A 227 -1.05 -0.71 6.69
N GLY A 228 0.07 -0.75 5.98
CA GLY A 228 1.12 0.23 6.21
C GLY A 228 2.20 0.27 5.16
N PHE A 229 3.15 1.19 5.35
CA PHE A 229 4.38 1.25 4.58
C PHE A 229 5.60 1.54 5.45
N VAL A 230 6.77 1.15 4.96
CA VAL A 230 8.07 1.63 5.43
C VAL A 230 8.90 2.13 4.24
N LEU A 231 9.57 3.27 4.42
CA LEU A 231 10.55 3.83 3.50
C LEU A 231 11.95 3.57 4.05
N LEU A 232 12.75 2.84 3.29
CA LEU A 232 14.12 2.47 3.63
C LEU A 232 15.09 3.15 2.67
N ARG A 233 16.15 3.74 3.21
CA ARG A 233 17.18 4.45 2.43
C ARG A 233 18.52 4.28 3.12
N LEU A 234 19.55 3.93 2.33
CA LEU A 234 20.95 3.81 2.79
C LEU A 234 21.10 3.03 4.12
N ASN A 235 20.49 1.84 4.20
CA ASN A 235 20.50 0.99 5.39
C ASN A 235 19.89 1.67 6.65
N GLY A 236 18.88 2.52 6.48
CA GLY A 236 18.11 3.13 7.56
C GLY A 236 16.60 3.14 7.30
N VAL A 237 15.81 3.15 8.37
CA VAL A 237 14.36 3.40 8.34
C VAL A 237 14.12 4.90 8.35
N HIS A 238 13.58 5.44 7.26
CA HIS A 238 13.36 6.88 7.09
C HIS A 238 11.93 7.33 7.41
N ALA A 239 10.95 6.48 7.12
CA ALA A 239 9.57 6.69 7.51
C ALA A 239 8.86 5.35 7.67
N SER A 240 7.88 5.30 8.56
CA SER A 240 6.93 4.20 8.68
C SER A 240 5.55 4.77 9.01
N SER A 241 4.49 4.15 8.50
CA SER A 241 3.13 4.50 8.90
C SER A 241 2.81 4.01 10.31
N GLU A 242 1.97 4.75 11.03
CA GLU A 242 1.35 4.29 12.26
C GLU A 242 0.03 3.55 11.94
N PRO A 243 -0.31 2.45 12.64
CA PRO A 243 -1.56 1.73 12.42
C PRO A 243 -2.76 2.52 12.96
N GLN A 244 -3.88 2.50 12.24
CA GLN A 244 -5.14 3.12 12.64
C GLN A 244 -6.13 2.06 13.11
N THR A 245 -6.44 2.07 14.42
CA THR A 245 -7.32 1.07 15.03
C THR A 245 -8.34 1.70 15.96
N HIS A 246 -9.55 1.14 16.00
CA HIS A 246 -10.59 1.50 16.98
C HIS A 246 -10.33 0.86 18.34
N ALA A 247 -9.71 -0.33 18.32
CA ALA A 247 -9.28 -1.11 19.48
C ALA A 247 -8.20 -2.09 19.04
N PHE A 248 -7.58 -2.81 19.99
CA PHE A 248 -6.61 -3.86 19.69
C PHE A 248 -7.15 -4.83 18.61
N ASN A 249 -6.37 -5.02 17.53
CA ASN A 249 -6.71 -5.90 16.40
C ASN A 249 -8.11 -5.61 15.81
N THR A 250 -8.51 -4.34 15.81
CA THR A 250 -9.77 -3.85 15.23
C THR A 250 -9.45 -2.60 14.39
N PRO A 251 -8.99 -2.78 13.14
CA PRO A 251 -8.57 -1.67 12.31
C PRO A 251 -9.73 -0.77 11.89
N TYR A 252 -9.36 0.45 11.50
CA TYR A 252 -10.21 1.27 10.66
C TYR A 252 -10.45 0.53 9.34
N GLN A 253 -11.69 0.51 8.87
CA GLN A 253 -12.06 -0.24 7.68
C GLN A 253 -13.15 0.46 6.86
N LEU A 254 -12.98 0.43 5.55
CA LEU A 254 -14.05 0.72 4.60
C LEU A 254 -15.00 -0.46 4.59
N SER A 255 -16.31 -0.24 4.45
CA SER A 255 -17.28 -1.34 4.50
C SER A 255 -18.56 -1.08 3.73
N VAL A 256 -18.98 -2.10 2.96
CA VAL A 256 -20.37 -2.22 2.49
C VAL A 256 -21.15 -2.99 3.55
N VAL A 257 -22.11 -2.33 4.19
CA VAL A 257 -22.96 -2.94 5.22
C VAL A 257 -24.41 -3.02 4.75
N PRO A 258 -24.97 -4.22 4.54
CA PRO A 258 -26.38 -4.41 4.24
C PRO A 258 -27.34 -3.62 5.16
N PRO A 259 -28.39 -2.98 4.61
CA PRO A 259 -29.37 -2.23 5.41
C PRO A 259 -29.99 -3.04 6.54
N SER A 260 -30.22 -4.35 6.34
CA SER A 260 -30.76 -5.24 7.37
C SER A 260 -29.84 -5.37 8.59
N MET A 261 -28.51 -5.36 8.39
CA MET A 261 -27.54 -5.38 9.49
C MET A 261 -27.44 -4.03 10.18
N LEU A 262 -27.54 -2.92 9.43
CA LEU A 262 -27.60 -1.58 10.01
C LEU A 262 -28.83 -1.40 10.90
N LEU A 263 -30.00 -1.87 10.45
CA LEU A 263 -31.24 -1.83 11.24
C LEU A 263 -31.13 -2.69 12.51
N ARG A 264 -30.53 -3.88 12.41
CA ARG A 264 -30.28 -4.75 13.56
C ARG A 264 -29.35 -4.08 14.57
N ALA A 265 -28.24 -3.50 14.12
CA ALA A 265 -27.31 -2.78 15.00
C ALA A 265 -27.97 -1.56 15.66
N ALA A 266 -28.84 -0.84 14.95
CA ALA A 266 -29.61 0.27 15.52
C ALA A 266 -30.63 -0.20 16.58
N ALA A 267 -31.27 -1.36 16.39
CA ALA A 267 -32.28 -1.88 17.30
C ALA A 267 -31.70 -2.58 18.55
N PHE A 268 -30.58 -3.28 18.42
CA PHE A 268 -30.01 -4.13 19.48
C PHE A 268 -28.65 -3.65 20.00
N GLY A 269 -28.13 -2.54 19.48
CA GLY A 269 -26.77 -2.08 19.70
C GLY A 269 -25.76 -2.83 18.83
N GLY A 270 -24.61 -2.21 18.58
CA GLY A 270 -23.52 -2.76 17.80
C GLY A 270 -22.58 -1.66 17.33
N ALA A 271 -21.26 -1.91 17.40
CA ALA A 271 -20.28 -0.96 16.87
C ALA A 271 -20.40 -0.91 15.34
N ARG A 272 -20.52 0.30 14.79
CA ARG A 272 -20.45 0.53 13.36
C ARG A 272 -19.01 0.78 12.99
N LEU A 273 -18.30 -0.27 12.59
CA LEU A 273 -16.96 -0.16 12.00
C LEU A 273 -17.14 0.22 10.53
N MET A 274 -17.43 1.49 10.31
CA MET A 274 -17.71 2.07 9.00
C MET A 274 -16.93 3.37 8.86
N ASP A 275 -15.67 3.25 8.51
CA ASP A 275 -14.81 4.39 8.25
C ASP A 275 -14.96 4.84 6.79
N HIS A 276 -14.49 6.05 6.50
CA HIS A 276 -14.56 6.64 5.18
C HIS A 276 -13.16 7.02 4.68
N PRO A 277 -12.97 7.17 3.35
CA PRO A 277 -11.69 7.62 2.80
C PRO A 277 -11.22 8.99 3.34
N ARG A 278 -12.15 9.81 3.86
CA ARG A 278 -11.81 11.08 4.55
C ARG A 278 -11.01 10.87 5.84
N ASP A 279 -11.16 9.71 6.47
CA ASP A 279 -10.54 9.33 7.74
C ASP A 279 -9.12 8.76 7.53
N ALA A 280 -8.74 8.50 6.27
CA ALA A 280 -7.41 8.05 5.91
C ALA A 280 -6.36 9.12 6.23
N GLU A 281 -5.27 8.69 6.88
CA GLU A 281 -4.09 9.53 7.08
C GLU A 281 -3.37 9.72 5.74
N VAL A 282 -3.04 10.97 5.42
CA VAL A 282 -2.32 11.30 4.19
C VAL A 282 -0.94 11.85 4.51
N THR A 283 0.09 11.20 4.00
CA THR A 283 1.49 11.63 4.16
C THR A 283 2.15 11.89 2.81
N ARG A 284 3.17 12.74 2.79
CA ARG A 284 3.95 13.06 1.59
C ARG A 284 5.44 12.91 1.87
N HIS A 285 6.17 12.29 0.96
CA HIS A 285 7.60 12.02 1.08
C HIS A 285 8.33 12.39 -0.20
N ALA A 286 9.58 12.87 -0.06
CA ALA A 286 10.49 13.08 -1.17
C ALA A 286 11.39 11.85 -1.33
N LEU A 287 11.17 11.11 -2.42
CA LEU A 287 11.93 9.92 -2.77
C LEU A 287 13.29 10.29 -3.39
N ARG A 288 14.23 9.37 -3.29
CA ARG A 288 15.58 9.48 -3.83
C ARG A 288 15.97 8.20 -4.55
N HIS A 289 16.98 8.31 -5.40
CA HIS A 289 17.61 7.17 -6.03
C HIS A 289 18.03 6.13 -4.97
N GLY A 290 17.64 4.88 -5.18
CA GLY A 290 17.96 3.75 -4.30
C GLY A 290 17.09 3.60 -3.06
N ASP A 291 16.04 4.41 -2.91
CA ASP A 291 15.01 4.17 -1.91
C ASP A 291 14.30 2.85 -2.18
N VAL A 292 13.96 2.15 -1.09
CA VAL A 292 13.12 0.96 -1.11
C VAL A 292 11.87 1.26 -0.31
N LEU A 293 10.72 1.26 -0.97
CA LEU A 293 9.41 1.34 -0.32
C LEU A 293 8.85 -0.07 -0.15
N VAL A 294 8.28 -0.35 1.01
CA VAL A 294 7.57 -1.61 1.29
C VAL A 294 6.18 -1.25 1.78
N PHE A 295 5.15 -1.59 1.01
CA PHE A 295 3.74 -1.52 1.41
C PHE A 295 3.28 -2.94 1.77
N ALA A 296 2.54 -3.12 2.85
CA ALA A 296 2.08 -4.45 3.26
C ALA A 296 0.81 -4.43 4.13
N SER A 297 0.14 -5.60 4.20
CA SER A 297 -0.91 -5.93 5.17
C SER A 297 -0.35 -6.18 6.57
N ASP A 298 -1.24 -6.28 7.57
CA ASP A 298 -0.88 -6.58 8.95
C ASP A 298 -0.15 -7.93 9.09
N GLY A 299 -0.38 -8.87 8.18
CA GLY A 299 0.33 -10.15 8.12
C GLY A 299 1.86 -10.02 8.05
N LEU A 300 2.38 -8.89 7.56
CA LEU A 300 3.80 -8.53 7.71
C LEU A 300 4.08 -7.90 9.08
N TRP A 301 3.36 -6.83 9.41
CA TRP A 301 3.65 -5.95 10.56
C TRP A 301 3.50 -6.66 11.91
N ASP A 302 2.61 -7.64 11.99
CA ASP A 302 2.38 -8.46 13.17
C ASP A 302 3.49 -9.48 13.43
N ASN A 303 4.32 -9.76 12.42
CA ASN A 303 5.28 -10.84 12.44
C ASN A 303 6.74 -10.38 12.34
N LEU A 304 7.03 -9.22 11.73
CA LEU A 304 8.39 -8.67 11.62
C LEU A 304 8.48 -7.24 12.14
N PHE A 305 9.54 -6.92 12.88
CA PHE A 305 9.85 -5.53 13.22
C PHE A 305 10.47 -4.81 12.01
N ASN A 306 10.36 -3.47 11.96
CA ASN A 306 11.01 -2.66 10.92
C ASN A 306 12.52 -2.95 10.79
N GLN A 307 13.18 -3.30 11.89
CA GLN A 307 14.61 -3.68 11.90
C GLN A 307 14.88 -5.02 11.21
N ASP A 308 13.94 -5.97 11.29
CA ASP A 308 14.06 -7.25 10.57
C ASP A 308 13.88 -7.05 9.07
N ILE A 309 12.90 -6.22 8.69
CA ILE A 309 12.66 -5.83 7.30
C ILE A 309 13.89 -5.09 6.75
N LEU A 310 14.43 -4.12 7.48
CA LEU A 310 15.65 -3.41 7.10
C LEU A 310 16.84 -4.36 6.91
N ARG A 311 17.01 -5.35 7.80
CA ARG A 311 18.09 -6.34 7.68
C ARG A 311 17.94 -7.19 6.42
N ILE A 312 16.73 -7.62 6.10
CA ILE A 312 16.43 -8.39 4.87
C ILE A 312 16.73 -7.54 3.64
N VAL A 313 16.22 -6.31 3.59
CA VAL A 313 16.43 -5.39 2.47
C VAL A 313 17.91 -5.09 2.29
N SER A 314 18.62 -4.76 3.35
CA SER A 314 20.05 -4.42 3.28
C SER A 314 20.90 -5.58 2.80
N ARG A 315 20.63 -6.80 3.30
CA ARG A 315 21.27 -8.03 2.82
C ARG A 315 21.00 -8.26 1.34
N THR A 316 19.75 -8.13 0.91
CA THR A 316 19.35 -8.40 -0.47
C THR A 316 19.88 -7.35 -1.45
N MET A 317 19.80 -6.07 -1.10
CA MET A 317 20.37 -4.97 -1.89
C MET A 317 21.89 -5.11 -2.04
N THR A 318 22.59 -5.49 -0.97
CA THR A 318 24.05 -5.70 -1.00
C THR A 318 24.41 -6.93 -1.82
N ARG A 319 23.71 -8.06 -1.62
CA ARG A 319 23.93 -9.31 -2.37
C ARG A 319 23.70 -9.12 -3.87
N ALA A 320 22.70 -8.30 -4.24
CA ALA A 320 22.42 -7.99 -5.63
C ALA A 320 23.41 -6.98 -6.24
N GLY A 321 24.29 -6.38 -5.44
CA GLY A 321 25.24 -5.34 -5.88
C GLY A 321 24.63 -3.95 -6.04
N ALA A 322 23.34 -3.78 -5.73
CA ALA A 322 22.64 -2.50 -5.82
C ALA A 322 23.08 -1.52 -4.72
N TRP A 323 23.41 -2.05 -3.54
CA TRP A 323 24.09 -1.32 -2.48
C TRP A 323 25.52 -1.84 -2.33
N GLN A 324 26.47 -0.93 -2.16
CA GLN A 324 27.87 -1.26 -1.98
C GLN A 324 28.37 -0.65 -0.67
N GLN A 325 29.18 -1.44 0.04
CA GLN A 325 29.84 -0.99 1.26
C GLN A 325 31.23 -0.49 0.88
N GLN A 326 31.55 0.73 1.28
CA GLN A 326 32.89 1.28 1.02
C GLN A 326 33.90 0.63 1.98
N SER A 327 35.14 0.45 1.52
CA SER A 327 36.25 -0.14 2.29
C SER A 327 36.77 0.75 3.43
N THR A 328 36.21 1.95 3.59
CA THR A 328 36.48 2.88 4.68
C THR A 328 35.13 3.29 5.29
N ASP A 329 35.15 3.89 6.48
CA ASP A 329 34.03 4.20 7.41
C ASP A 329 32.81 5.00 6.85
N ALA A 330 32.66 5.09 5.52
CA ALA A 330 31.70 5.89 4.76
C ALA A 330 30.30 5.25 4.57
N GLY A 331 29.99 4.15 5.26
CA GLY A 331 28.66 3.55 5.24
C GLY A 331 28.29 2.86 3.91
N VAL A 332 26.98 2.74 3.66
CA VAL A 332 26.40 2.12 2.46
C VAL A 332 26.09 3.20 1.42
N HIS A 333 26.43 2.96 0.16
CA HIS A 333 26.01 3.79 -0.97
C HIS A 333 25.29 2.98 -2.04
N VAL A 334 24.52 3.65 -2.88
CA VAL A 334 23.77 3.04 -3.99
C VAL A 334 24.58 3.17 -5.27
N VAL A 335 24.58 2.13 -6.10
CA VAL A 335 25.20 2.19 -7.43
C VAL A 335 24.53 3.25 -8.30
N ALA A 336 25.29 3.88 -9.21
CA ALA A 336 24.78 4.97 -10.04
C ALA A 336 23.62 4.54 -10.97
N ASP A 337 23.61 3.27 -11.40
CA ASP A 337 22.59 2.72 -12.28
C ASP A 337 21.98 1.44 -11.69
N LEU A 338 20.69 1.50 -11.36
CA LEU A 338 19.90 0.38 -10.84
C LEU A 338 19.17 -0.40 -11.93
N GLU A 339 19.22 0.08 -13.17
CA GLU A 339 18.52 -0.53 -14.29
C GLU A 339 18.92 -1.99 -14.55
N PRO A 340 20.22 -2.39 -14.50
CA PRO A 340 20.62 -3.78 -14.69
C PRO A 340 20.04 -4.75 -13.65
N HIS A 341 19.69 -4.25 -12.47
CA HIS A 341 19.16 -5.04 -11.36
C HIS A 341 17.63 -5.11 -11.36
N THR A 342 16.96 -4.17 -12.02
CA THR A 342 15.51 -3.98 -11.91
C THR A 342 14.74 -4.32 -13.18
N ARG A 343 15.41 -4.39 -14.34
CA ARG A 343 14.79 -4.84 -15.59
C ARG A 343 14.47 -6.33 -15.55
N LEU A 344 13.28 -6.69 -16.02
CA LEU A 344 12.98 -8.06 -16.42
C LEU A 344 13.88 -8.37 -17.63
N ALA A 345 14.63 -9.46 -17.61
CA ALA A 345 15.40 -9.82 -18.80
C ALA A 345 14.41 -10.05 -19.94
N ASP A 346 14.59 -9.31 -21.04
CA ASP A 346 13.83 -9.53 -22.25
C ASP A 346 14.08 -10.98 -22.67
N ASN A 347 13.01 -11.75 -22.87
CA ASN A 347 13.11 -13.00 -23.62
C ASN A 347 13.49 -12.63 -25.05
N VAL A 348 14.79 -12.39 -25.29
CA VAL A 348 15.35 -12.32 -26.63
C VAL A 348 15.09 -13.69 -27.24
N ASP A 349 14.33 -13.68 -28.33
CA ASP A 349 14.01 -14.82 -29.17
C ASP A 349 15.16 -15.84 -29.25
N ALA A 350 15.09 -16.88 -28.41
CA ALA A 350 15.90 -18.10 -28.54
C ALA A 350 15.40 -18.97 -29.71
N SER A 351 14.82 -18.35 -30.75
CA SER A 351 14.29 -18.98 -31.95
C SER A 351 15.16 -18.72 -33.19
N LYS A 352 16.32 -18.08 -33.05
CA LYS A 352 17.27 -17.83 -34.14
C LYS A 352 18.66 -18.38 -33.88
N GLU A 353 18.80 -19.64 -33.49
CA GLU A 353 20.08 -20.35 -33.64
C GLU A 353 19.95 -21.88 -33.55
N THR A 354 18.97 -22.49 -34.22
CA THR A 354 19.04 -23.93 -34.54
C THR A 354 18.12 -24.30 -35.72
N THR A 355 18.40 -23.79 -36.91
CA THR A 355 17.86 -24.37 -38.16
C THR A 355 18.97 -24.52 -39.18
N ALA A 356 19.80 -25.55 -38.97
CA ALA A 356 20.64 -26.12 -40.01
C ALA A 356 21.06 -27.55 -39.61
N ALA A 357 20.10 -28.47 -39.48
CA ALA A 357 20.31 -29.91 -39.71
C ALA A 357 18.98 -30.68 -39.53
N ALA A 358 18.83 -31.74 -40.34
CA ALA A 358 17.79 -32.74 -40.36
C ALA A 358 16.44 -32.35 -41.01
N ALA A 359 16.45 -32.39 -42.34
CA ALA A 359 15.36 -33.00 -43.08
C ALA A 359 15.42 -34.53 -42.87
N GLU A 360 14.28 -35.16 -42.61
CA GLU A 360 13.78 -36.38 -43.30
C GLU A 360 12.57 -37.01 -42.59
N GLU A 361 11.55 -37.29 -43.42
CA GLU A 361 10.53 -38.34 -43.40
C GLU A 361 9.36 -38.42 -42.37
N GLU A 362 8.18 -38.13 -42.93
CA GLU A 362 7.00 -39.00 -43.14
C GLU A 362 6.01 -39.44 -42.02
N ASP A 363 4.76 -39.14 -42.35
CA ASP A 363 3.52 -39.94 -42.27
C ASP A 363 2.89 -40.28 -40.90
N LYS A 364 1.79 -39.55 -40.59
CA LYS A 364 0.49 -40.12 -40.18
C LYS A 364 -0.63 -39.08 -40.08
N SER A 365 -1.84 -39.58 -40.35
CA SER A 365 -3.08 -38.91 -40.79
C SER A 365 -3.87 -38.17 -39.69
N PRO A 366 -4.90 -37.38 -40.06
CA PRO A 366 -5.42 -36.28 -39.25
C PRO A 366 -6.66 -36.66 -38.43
N GLN A 367 -6.54 -36.74 -37.11
CA GLN A 367 -7.68 -36.64 -36.19
C GLN A 367 -7.17 -36.33 -34.78
N GLN A 368 -7.44 -35.10 -34.32
CA GLN A 368 -7.20 -34.48 -32.99
C GLN A 368 -6.33 -33.21 -33.05
N GLN A 369 -6.72 -32.23 -33.85
CA GLN A 369 -6.24 -30.85 -33.75
C GLN A 369 -7.42 -29.90 -33.57
N GLN A 370 -8.03 -29.91 -32.38
CA GLN A 370 -8.82 -28.78 -31.89
C GLN A 370 -9.10 -28.88 -30.38
N GLN A 371 -8.09 -29.17 -29.55
CA GLN A 371 -8.23 -29.04 -28.08
C GLN A 371 -6.92 -28.98 -27.27
N ARG A 372 -5.80 -28.52 -27.87
CA ARG A 372 -4.52 -28.37 -27.15
C ARG A 372 -3.76 -27.08 -27.51
N SER A 373 -4.46 -25.95 -27.49
CA SER A 373 -3.84 -24.65 -27.77
C SER A 373 -4.40 -23.53 -26.89
N ARG A 374 -4.55 -23.77 -25.57
CA ARG A 374 -4.58 -22.71 -24.54
C ARG A 374 -3.96 -23.26 -23.25
N HIS A 375 -3.01 -22.53 -22.68
CA HIS A 375 -2.18 -22.86 -21.51
C HIS A 375 -0.94 -23.74 -21.73
N HIS A 376 -0.01 -23.22 -22.52
CA HIS A 376 1.41 -23.32 -22.21
C HIS A 376 1.97 -21.91 -22.16
N GLN A 377 1.86 -21.27 -20.99
CA GLN A 377 2.76 -20.18 -20.66
C GLN A 377 4.04 -20.90 -20.22
N GLN A 378 4.97 -21.06 -21.17
CA GLN A 378 6.26 -21.70 -20.94
C GLN A 378 6.94 -21.02 -19.76
N THR A 379 7.07 -21.79 -18.67
CA THR A 379 7.89 -21.46 -17.51
C THR A 379 9.35 -21.61 -17.91
N GLY A 380 9.91 -20.55 -18.49
CA GLY A 380 11.35 -20.30 -18.45
C GLY A 380 11.79 -20.04 -16.99
N PRO A 381 13.09 -20.12 -16.67
CA PRO A 381 13.57 -19.72 -15.35
C PRO A 381 13.12 -18.28 -15.08
N ALA A 382 12.29 -18.09 -14.05
CA ALA A 382 11.74 -16.78 -13.72
C ALA A 382 12.90 -15.78 -13.60
N THR A 383 12.91 -14.78 -14.45
CA THR A 383 13.95 -13.75 -14.45
C THR A 383 13.74 -12.89 -13.21
N VAL A 384 14.55 -13.14 -12.19
CA VAL A 384 14.32 -12.54 -10.88
C VAL A 384 14.91 -11.13 -10.82
N THR A 385 14.03 -10.13 -10.77
CA THR A 385 14.38 -8.73 -10.56
C THR A 385 14.68 -8.42 -9.09
N LEU A 386 15.41 -7.34 -8.82
CA LEU A 386 15.73 -6.89 -7.46
C LEU A 386 14.48 -6.66 -6.61
N GLN A 387 13.48 -5.95 -7.13
CA GLN A 387 12.21 -5.71 -6.44
C GLN A 387 11.46 -7.00 -6.12
N SER A 388 11.48 -8.00 -7.02
CA SER A 388 10.87 -9.30 -6.75
C SER A 388 11.66 -10.10 -5.71
N LEU A 389 12.99 -10.07 -5.74
CA LEU A 389 13.83 -10.70 -4.70
C LEU A 389 13.51 -10.13 -3.32
N LEU A 390 13.42 -8.80 -3.23
CA LEU A 390 13.09 -8.11 -1.99
C LEU A 390 11.71 -8.52 -1.48
N ALA A 391 10.68 -8.47 -2.33
CA ALA A 391 9.31 -8.85 -1.95
C ALA A 391 9.27 -10.30 -1.47
N MET A 392 9.91 -11.22 -2.21
CA MET A 392 9.90 -12.65 -1.88
C MET A 392 10.62 -12.99 -0.59
N GLU A 393 11.77 -12.35 -0.33
CA GLU A 393 12.55 -12.55 0.90
C GLU A 393 11.82 -12.00 2.14
N ILE A 394 11.12 -10.86 2.00
CA ILE A 394 10.29 -10.28 3.07
C ILE A 394 9.13 -11.21 3.40
N VAL A 395 8.35 -11.66 2.40
CA VAL A 395 7.21 -12.57 2.61
C VAL A 395 7.67 -13.91 3.18
N SER A 396 8.80 -14.46 2.70
CA SER A 396 9.38 -15.69 3.23
C SER A 396 9.67 -15.57 4.73
N ALA A 397 10.31 -14.48 5.15
CA ALA A 397 10.63 -14.23 6.55
C ALA A 397 9.36 -14.02 7.40
N ALA A 398 8.39 -13.25 6.89
CA ALA A 398 7.12 -12.99 7.58
C ALA A 398 6.32 -14.28 7.76
N LYS A 399 6.24 -15.13 6.72
CA LYS A 399 5.58 -16.44 6.80
C LYS A 399 6.28 -17.39 7.76
N ALA A 400 7.61 -17.40 7.79
CA ALA A 400 8.36 -18.20 8.75
C ALA A 400 8.11 -17.73 10.20
N ALA A 401 8.08 -16.41 10.42
CA ALA A 401 7.80 -15.82 11.73
C ALA A 401 6.35 -16.08 12.18
N SER A 402 5.37 -15.97 11.29
CA SER A 402 3.95 -16.18 11.59
C SER A 402 3.63 -17.59 12.05
N MET A 403 4.34 -18.58 11.51
CA MET A 403 4.20 -19.99 11.89
C MET A 403 5.02 -20.38 13.13
N ASN A 404 5.92 -19.50 13.60
CA ASN A 404 6.80 -19.78 14.72
C ASN A 404 6.12 -19.55 16.06
N ARG A 405 5.75 -20.64 16.74
CA ARG A 405 5.09 -20.60 18.06
C ARG A 405 6.04 -20.33 19.25
N LYS A 406 7.34 -20.24 19.00
CA LYS A 406 8.37 -20.13 20.05
C LYS A 406 8.99 -18.74 20.16
N LEU A 407 8.82 -17.90 19.14
CA LEU A 407 9.43 -16.56 19.08
C LEU A 407 8.33 -15.50 19.06
N ASP A 408 8.31 -14.66 20.08
CA ASP A 408 7.32 -13.59 20.19
C ASP A 408 7.64 -12.42 19.24
N GLY A 409 6.83 -12.32 18.19
CA GLY A 409 6.84 -11.21 17.24
C GLY A 409 6.12 -9.95 17.75
N PRO A 410 6.01 -8.92 16.90
CA PRO A 410 5.30 -7.67 17.20
C PRO A 410 3.91 -7.88 17.81
N PHE A 411 3.06 -8.70 17.17
CA PHE A 411 1.69 -8.95 17.65
C PHE A 411 1.64 -9.57 19.04
N SER A 412 2.46 -10.60 19.30
CA SER A 412 2.53 -11.23 20.63
C SER A 412 2.95 -10.23 21.72
N LYS A 413 3.89 -9.33 21.42
CA LYS A 413 4.28 -8.27 22.36
C LYS A 413 3.13 -7.29 22.60
N GLU A 414 2.35 -6.98 21.57
CA GLU A 414 1.19 -6.10 21.71
C GLU A 414 0.06 -6.77 22.51
N VAL A 415 -0.23 -8.06 22.29
CA VAL A 415 -1.16 -8.83 23.13
C VAL A 415 -0.77 -8.73 24.59
N LYS A 416 0.51 -8.92 24.94
CA LYS A 416 0.99 -8.82 26.33
C LYS A 416 0.85 -7.42 26.91
N LYS A 417 0.93 -6.37 26.08
CA LYS A 417 0.75 -4.97 26.49
C LYS A 417 -0.71 -4.69 26.85
N TYR A 418 -1.67 -5.11 26.03
CA TYR A 418 -3.11 -4.86 26.28
C TYR A 418 -3.74 -5.87 27.23
N PHE A 419 -3.30 -7.12 27.19
CA PHE A 419 -3.84 -8.25 27.92
C PHE A 419 -2.72 -9.03 28.62
N PRO A 420 -2.13 -8.48 29.70
CA PRO A 420 -0.95 -9.09 30.34
C PRO A 420 -1.18 -10.49 30.93
N ASN A 421 -2.45 -10.89 31.11
CA ASN A 421 -2.82 -12.21 31.60
C ASN A 421 -3.08 -13.24 30.48
N GLU A 422 -3.15 -12.80 29.22
CA GLU A 422 -3.31 -13.71 28.09
C GLU A 422 -2.02 -14.46 27.81
N ARG A 423 -2.15 -15.76 27.53
CA ARG A 423 -1.02 -16.66 27.28
C ARG A 423 -0.74 -16.80 25.79
N TRP A 424 -0.74 -15.68 25.07
CA TRP A 424 -0.38 -15.67 23.65
C TRP A 424 1.15 -15.70 23.48
N HIS A 425 1.62 -16.59 22.62
CA HIS A 425 3.03 -16.71 22.25
C HIS A 425 3.20 -17.05 20.77
N GLY A 426 4.29 -16.58 20.17
CA GLY A 426 4.61 -16.83 18.77
C GLY A 426 4.10 -15.76 17.80
N GLY A 427 4.17 -16.08 16.51
CA GLY A 427 3.61 -15.25 15.44
C GLY A 427 2.08 -15.32 15.31
N LYS A 428 1.51 -14.42 14.50
CA LYS A 428 0.10 -14.39 14.12
C LYS A 428 -0.02 -14.89 12.68
N GLU A 429 -0.61 -16.07 12.50
CA GLU A 429 -0.84 -16.58 11.15
C GLU A 429 -1.95 -15.78 10.46
N ASP A 430 -1.61 -15.15 9.34
CA ASP A 430 -2.54 -14.39 8.51
C ASP A 430 -2.24 -14.51 7.02
N ASP A 431 -3.12 -13.92 6.20
CA ASP A 431 -2.77 -13.56 4.83
C ASP A 431 -1.59 -12.57 4.87
N ILE A 432 -0.64 -12.70 3.94
CA ILE A 432 0.53 -11.80 3.89
C ILE A 432 0.62 -11.29 2.47
N CYS A 433 0.59 -9.97 2.28
CA CYS A 433 0.82 -9.34 0.99
C CYS A 433 1.80 -8.18 1.15
N VAL A 434 2.81 -8.15 0.28
CA VAL A 434 3.88 -7.15 0.29
C VAL A 434 4.10 -6.63 -1.13
N VAL A 435 4.04 -5.30 -1.30
CA VAL A 435 4.40 -4.61 -2.54
C VAL A 435 5.67 -3.80 -2.31
N VAL A 436 6.72 -4.12 -3.07
CA VAL A 436 8.02 -3.44 -2.99
C VAL A 436 8.21 -2.53 -4.20
N VAL A 437 8.71 -1.32 -3.94
CA VAL A 437 9.15 -0.38 -4.97
C VAL A 437 10.63 -0.08 -4.77
N VAL A 438 11.43 -0.26 -5.82
CA VAL A 438 12.81 0.25 -5.91
C VAL A 438 12.79 1.52 -6.75
N VAL A 439 13.24 2.62 -6.17
CA VAL A 439 13.29 3.94 -6.82
C VAL A 439 14.61 4.10 -7.54
N SER A 440 14.58 4.43 -8.83
CA SER A 440 15.77 4.78 -9.60
C SER A 440 15.62 6.15 -10.24
N GLU A 441 16.73 6.84 -10.41
CA GLU A 441 16.79 8.15 -11.06
C GLU A 441 17.22 7.95 -12.51
N GLU A 442 16.54 8.61 -13.44
CA GLU A 442 16.88 8.57 -14.85
C GLU A 442 18.12 9.43 -15.10
N THR A 443 19.22 8.79 -15.47
CA THR A 443 20.44 9.51 -15.84
C THR A 443 20.23 10.19 -17.19
N THR A 444 20.44 11.51 -17.25
CA THR A 444 20.20 12.39 -18.41
C THR A 444 20.96 12.02 -19.70
N SER A 445 21.79 10.97 -19.69
CA SER A 445 22.58 10.50 -20.82
C SER A 445 21.76 9.82 -21.93
N LYS A 446 20.50 9.43 -21.68
CA LYS A 446 19.63 8.77 -22.69
C LYS A 446 18.64 9.70 -23.39
N ALA A 447 18.52 10.97 -22.99
CA ALA A 447 17.60 11.93 -23.60
C ALA A 447 18.13 12.61 -24.89
N LYS A 448 19.30 12.19 -25.38
CA LYS A 448 19.90 12.65 -26.64
C LYS A 448 20.43 11.45 -27.42
N LEU A 449 19.54 10.75 -28.14
CA LEU A 449 19.88 9.95 -29.31
C LEU A 449 18.67 9.87 -30.23
#